data_AF-A0AAV2NYT6-F1
#
_entry.id   AF-A0AAV2NYT6-F1
#
_cell.length_a   1.000
_cell.length_b   1.000
_cell.length_c   1.000
_cell.angle_alpha   90.00
_cell.angle_beta   90.00
_cell.angle_gamma   90.00
#
_symmetry.space_group_name_H-M   'P 1'
#
loop_
_entity.id
_entity.type
_entity.pdbx_description
1 polymer ?
#
loop_
_entity_poly.entity_id
_entity_poly.type
_entity_poly.pdbx_seq_one_letter_code
_entity_poly.pdbx_strand_id
1 'polypeptide(L)'
;MNEPRTVPEQESENRAAVAEDHSCVSSRPRPDMKNSVAESRKRKREEYEMQLFGFHSRAVYATLKSIVMESIQSKSKKLCQTLKNHKPYSENLDTLKMNEEQLVKAYYVASLPHLRNMKDVVNKFITVPNNVLADEDKLQRIQYTKVEFVNMSKKLEEFQQRAKRATVLNAALKEELQLTEQYLIHADNNDRLTQIIENGVAEIKMAHPNVRNKIHQLIKNYKQFSLYLNDKTSISQKSLYNMIDDLKCIDYDMSTL
;
A
#
# COMPACT_ATOMS: atom_id res chain seq x y z
N MET A 1 17.65 18.67 16.46
CA MET A 1 19.07 18.94 16.73
C MET A 1 19.84 18.15 15.68
N ASN A 2 20.12 18.74 14.51
CA ASN A 2 21.27 19.61 14.21
C ASN A 2 22.58 18.86 14.50
N GLU A 3 23.55 18.68 13.63
CA GLU A 3 23.80 18.97 12.21
C GLU A 3 25.06 18.15 11.83
N PRO A 4 25.47 18.09 10.56
CA PRO A 4 26.39 17.09 10.02
C PRO A 4 27.87 17.46 10.15
N ARG A 5 28.73 16.44 10.06
CA ARG A 5 30.19 16.56 10.02
C ARG A 5 30.66 16.96 8.62
N THR A 6 31.20 18.16 8.53
CA THR A 6 32.01 18.70 7.43
C THR A 6 33.45 18.19 7.54
N VAL A 7 34.06 17.73 6.44
CA VAL A 7 35.51 17.50 6.28
C VAL A 7 35.91 17.91 4.85
N PRO A 8 37.11 18.48 4.63
CA PRO A 8 37.28 19.66 3.78
C PRO A 8 37.95 19.41 2.42
N GLU A 9 38.01 20.51 1.68
CA GLU A 9 38.80 20.83 0.49
C GLU A 9 40.21 20.19 0.45
N GLN A 10 40.59 19.73 -0.74
CA GLN A 10 41.98 19.72 -1.18
C GLN A 10 42.09 20.49 -2.49
N GLU A 11 42.59 21.71 -2.36
CA GLU A 11 43.27 22.43 -3.42
C GLU A 11 44.55 21.68 -3.80
N SER A 12 44.80 21.55 -5.10
CA SER A 12 46.17 21.36 -5.60
C SER A 12 46.33 22.14 -6.90
N GLU A 13 46.87 23.35 -6.75
CA GLU A 13 47.56 24.05 -7.83
C GLU A 13 48.90 23.36 -8.11
N ASN A 14 49.23 23.10 -9.38
CA ASN A 14 50.57 23.33 -9.90
C ASN A 14 50.64 23.33 -11.44
N ARG A 15 50.83 24.55 -11.96
CA ARG A 15 51.76 24.98 -13.03
C ARG A 15 51.87 24.21 -14.36
N ALA A 16 51.34 24.87 -15.39
CA ALA A 16 52.00 25.34 -16.62
C ALA A 16 53.07 24.45 -17.31
N ALA A 17 52.74 24.03 -18.54
CA ALA A 17 53.68 23.99 -19.65
C ALA A 17 52.93 24.33 -20.96
N VAL A 18 53.34 25.45 -21.56
CA VAL A 18 52.96 25.90 -22.91
C VAL A 18 53.85 25.17 -23.90
N ALA A 19 53.25 24.56 -24.92
CA ALA A 19 53.88 24.33 -26.22
C ALA A 19 52.77 24.25 -27.28
N GLU A 20 52.65 25.31 -28.06
CA GLU A 20 51.99 25.29 -29.36
C GLU A 20 52.81 24.41 -30.31
N ASP A 21 52.18 23.52 -31.08
CA ASP A 21 52.53 23.40 -32.50
C ASP A 21 51.44 22.73 -33.35
N HIS A 22 51.52 23.05 -34.63
CA HIS A 22 50.50 23.14 -35.66
C HIS A 22 49.69 21.88 -36.08
N SER A 23 48.48 22.20 -36.58
CA SER A 23 47.90 21.66 -37.83
C SER A 23 47.47 20.19 -37.90
N CYS A 24 46.16 19.97 -37.72
CA CYS A 24 45.37 19.28 -38.74
C CYS A 24 43.88 19.56 -38.52
N VAL A 25 43.36 20.59 -39.19
CA VAL A 25 41.91 20.80 -39.34
C VAL A 25 41.39 19.69 -40.25
N SER A 26 41.05 18.54 -39.64
CA SER A 26 40.24 17.52 -40.29
C SER A 26 38.85 18.08 -40.46
N SER A 27 38.59 18.65 -41.64
CA SER A 27 37.27 19.08 -42.09
C SER A 27 36.39 17.85 -42.33
N ARG A 28 36.02 17.14 -41.27
CA ARG A 28 34.88 16.24 -41.30
C ARG A 28 33.62 17.11 -41.44
N PRO A 29 32.71 16.81 -42.38
CA PRO A 29 31.42 17.50 -42.39
C PRO A 29 30.77 17.25 -41.04
N ARG A 30 30.42 18.32 -40.31
CA ARG A 30 29.65 18.18 -39.07
C ARG A 30 28.37 17.40 -39.43
N PRO A 31 28.06 16.27 -38.79
CA PRO A 31 26.82 15.57 -39.06
C PRO A 31 25.69 16.52 -38.69
N ASP A 32 24.82 16.81 -39.66
CA ASP A 32 23.66 17.68 -39.50
C ASP A 32 22.84 17.26 -38.26
N MET A 33 23.03 17.96 -37.13
CA MET A 33 22.28 17.70 -35.89
C MET A 33 20.76 17.74 -36.13
N LYS A 34 20.31 18.50 -37.13
CA LYS A 34 18.90 18.57 -37.56
C LYS A 34 18.37 17.23 -38.05
N ASN A 35 19.17 16.44 -38.75
CA ASN A 35 18.76 15.13 -39.27
C ASN A 35 18.66 14.08 -38.15
N SER A 36 19.54 14.14 -37.15
CA SER A 36 19.52 13.24 -35.99
C SER A 36 18.25 13.41 -35.14
N VAL A 37 17.87 14.66 -34.84
CA VAL A 37 16.67 14.95 -34.03
C VAL A 37 15.39 14.57 -34.77
N ALA A 38 15.31 14.83 -36.08
CA ALA A 38 14.16 14.48 -36.90
C ALA A 38 13.96 12.96 -36.98
N GLU A 39 15.06 12.22 -37.16
CA GLU A 39 15.03 10.75 -37.23
C GLU A 39 14.66 10.14 -35.88
N SER A 40 15.19 10.67 -34.77
CA SER A 40 14.79 10.22 -33.43
C SER A 40 13.29 10.40 -33.17
N ARG A 41 12.74 11.57 -33.50
CA ARG A 41 11.29 11.84 -33.38
C ARG A 41 10.46 10.90 -34.25
N LYS A 42 10.94 10.59 -35.43
CA LYS A 42 10.29 9.66 -36.34
C LYS A 42 10.28 8.24 -35.77
N ARG A 43 11.38 7.77 -35.20
CA ARG A 43 11.45 6.45 -34.55
C ARG A 43 10.51 6.34 -33.34
N LYS A 44 10.40 7.39 -32.53
CA LYS A 44 9.44 7.43 -31.41
C LYS A 44 7.98 7.32 -31.89
N ARG A 45 7.64 7.93 -33.02
CA ARG A 45 6.32 7.75 -33.64
C ARG A 45 6.12 6.32 -34.14
N GLU A 46 7.12 5.75 -34.80
CA GLU A 46 7.04 4.36 -35.29
C GLU A 46 6.85 3.36 -34.15
N GLU A 47 7.43 3.61 -32.97
CA GLU A 47 7.19 2.83 -31.76
C GLU A 47 5.73 2.93 -31.29
N TYR A 48 5.15 4.12 -31.35
CA TYR A 48 3.73 4.32 -31.02
C TYR A 48 2.79 3.65 -32.04
N GLU A 49 3.11 3.74 -33.33
CA GLU A 49 2.41 3.03 -34.41
C GLU A 49 2.47 1.52 -34.17
N MET A 50 3.63 1.00 -33.76
CA MET A 50 3.81 -0.42 -33.44
C MET A 50 2.95 -0.88 -32.27
N GLN A 51 2.82 -0.05 -31.23
CA GLN A 51 1.95 -0.35 -30.08
C GLN A 51 0.47 -0.37 -30.49
N LEU A 52 0.04 0.59 -31.31
CA LEU A 52 -1.36 0.72 -31.70
C LEU A 52 -1.81 -0.30 -32.77
N PHE A 53 -0.97 -0.56 -33.78
CA PHE A 53 -1.33 -1.37 -34.94
C PHE A 53 -0.58 -2.71 -35.04
N GLY A 54 0.48 -2.92 -34.27
CA GLY A 54 1.38 -4.08 -34.42
C GLY A 54 2.33 -3.98 -35.62
N PHE A 55 2.33 -2.86 -36.34
CA PHE A 55 3.24 -2.54 -37.43
C PHE A 55 3.38 -1.02 -37.57
N HIS A 56 4.46 -0.56 -38.20
CA HIS A 56 4.69 0.86 -38.44
C HIS A 56 4.67 1.21 -39.94
N SER A 57 4.35 2.46 -40.26
CA SER A 57 4.24 3.02 -41.61
C SER A 57 5.44 2.69 -42.52
N ARG A 58 6.67 2.75 -41.97
CA ARG A 58 7.90 2.42 -42.70
C ARG A 58 7.99 0.94 -43.13
N ALA A 59 7.48 0.00 -42.33
CA ALA A 59 7.48 -1.42 -42.65
C ALA A 59 6.48 -1.69 -43.77
N VAL A 60 5.27 -1.12 -43.65
CA VAL A 60 4.24 -1.20 -44.70
C VAL A 60 4.79 -0.69 -46.04
N TYR A 61 5.43 0.48 -46.04
CA TYR A 61 6.04 1.04 -47.25
C TYR A 61 7.16 0.15 -47.82
N ALA A 62 8.01 -0.42 -46.95
CA ALA A 62 9.08 -1.32 -47.38
C ALA A 62 8.52 -2.60 -48.03
N THR A 63 7.49 -3.19 -47.44
CA THR A 63 6.79 -4.36 -48.01
C THR A 63 6.15 -4.03 -49.35
N LEU A 64 5.48 -2.88 -49.46
CA LEU A 64 4.85 -2.43 -50.70
C LEU A 64 5.89 -2.22 -51.81
N LYS A 65 7.04 -1.64 -51.46
CA LYS A 65 8.19 -1.50 -52.37
C LYS A 65 8.73 -2.86 -52.82
N SER A 66 8.83 -3.84 -51.92
CA SER A 66 9.26 -5.22 -52.24
C SER A 66 8.30 -5.87 -53.23
N ILE A 67 6.98 -5.81 -52.95
CA ILE A 67 5.94 -6.37 -53.81
C ILE A 67 6.01 -5.79 -55.23
N VAL A 68 6.19 -4.47 -55.36
CA VAL A 68 6.33 -3.82 -56.68
C VAL A 68 7.59 -4.30 -57.40
N MET A 69 8.73 -4.37 -56.70
CA MET A 69 9.97 -4.88 -57.28
C MET A 69 9.84 -6.33 -57.74
N GLU A 70 9.29 -7.21 -56.90
CA GLU A 70 9.05 -8.62 -57.21
C GLU A 70 8.11 -8.79 -58.39
N SER A 71 7.08 -7.95 -58.50
CA SER A 71 6.16 -7.96 -59.64
C SER A 71 6.87 -7.59 -60.95
N ILE A 72 7.70 -6.53 -60.94
CA ILE A 72 8.50 -6.11 -62.10
C ILE A 72 9.45 -7.24 -62.52
N GLN A 73 10.18 -7.81 -61.57
CA GLN A 73 11.13 -8.91 -61.82
C GLN A 73 10.42 -10.16 -62.36
N SER A 74 9.32 -10.58 -61.71
CA SER A 74 8.55 -11.76 -62.12
C SER A 74 7.99 -11.62 -63.53
N LYS A 75 7.41 -10.46 -63.86
CA LYS A 75 6.89 -10.18 -65.22
C LYS A 75 8.00 -10.11 -66.26
N SER A 76 9.12 -9.45 -65.95
CA SER A 76 10.28 -9.36 -66.84
C SER A 76 10.89 -10.74 -67.12
N LYS A 77 11.03 -11.57 -66.08
CA LYS A 77 11.51 -12.94 -66.19
C LYS A 77 10.57 -13.82 -67.00
N LYS A 78 9.26 -13.71 -66.77
CA LYS A 78 8.25 -14.44 -67.55
C LYS A 78 8.28 -14.05 -69.03
N LEU A 79 8.43 -12.76 -69.33
CA LEU A 79 8.58 -12.25 -70.69
C LEU A 79 9.86 -12.78 -71.35
N CYS A 80 10.99 -12.71 -70.65
CA CYS A 80 12.27 -13.26 -71.09
C CYS A 80 12.16 -14.77 -71.38
N GLN A 81 11.51 -15.53 -70.49
CA GLN A 81 11.31 -16.97 -70.66
C GLN A 81 10.40 -17.31 -71.85
N THR A 82 9.34 -16.52 -72.10
CA THR A 82 8.51 -16.70 -73.30
C THR A 82 9.26 -16.38 -74.60
N LEU A 83 10.13 -15.36 -74.58
CA LEU A 83 10.95 -14.98 -75.74
C LEU A 83 12.03 -16.03 -76.06
N LYS A 84 12.61 -16.67 -75.03
CA LYS A 84 13.57 -17.78 -75.22
C LYS A 84 12.98 -18.96 -76.00
N ASN A 85 11.68 -19.19 -75.88
CA ASN A 85 10.99 -20.28 -76.59
C ASN A 85 10.72 -19.95 -78.07
N HIS A 86 11.01 -18.72 -78.51
CA HIS A 86 10.83 -18.28 -79.89
C HIS A 86 12.14 -18.42 -80.69
N LYS A 87 12.11 -19.12 -81.83
CA LYS A 87 13.27 -19.44 -82.70
C LYS A 87 14.26 -18.28 -82.99
N PRO A 88 13.84 -17.03 -83.27
CA PRO A 88 14.81 -15.97 -83.60
C PRO A 88 15.60 -15.43 -82.39
N TYR A 89 15.23 -15.78 -81.15
CA TYR A 89 15.86 -15.28 -79.93
C TYR A 89 16.65 -16.34 -79.15
N SER A 90 16.65 -17.60 -79.60
CA SER A 90 17.40 -18.67 -78.93
C SER A 90 18.92 -18.55 -79.11
N GLU A 91 19.39 -17.88 -80.16
CA GLU A 91 20.83 -17.70 -80.46
C GLU A 91 21.47 -16.53 -79.68
N ASN A 92 20.67 -15.58 -79.18
CA ASN A 92 21.15 -14.33 -78.57
C ASN A 92 20.81 -14.23 -77.07
N LEU A 93 20.97 -15.33 -76.33
CA LEU A 93 20.61 -15.47 -74.91
C LEU A 93 21.23 -14.40 -73.99
N ASP A 94 22.48 -14.02 -74.23
CA ASP A 94 23.18 -13.02 -73.41
C ASP A 94 22.59 -11.61 -73.60
N THR A 95 22.28 -11.24 -74.84
CA THR A 95 21.62 -9.95 -75.13
C THR A 95 20.22 -9.88 -74.53
N LEU A 96 19.49 -11.00 -74.52
CA LEU A 96 18.16 -11.09 -73.93
C LEU A 96 18.21 -10.91 -72.40
N LYS A 97 19.19 -11.52 -71.74
CA LYS A 97 19.40 -11.35 -70.30
C LYS A 97 19.79 -9.92 -69.95
N MET A 98 20.65 -9.30 -70.76
CA MET A 98 21.06 -7.91 -70.54
C MET A 98 19.88 -6.94 -70.75
N ASN A 99 19.03 -7.20 -71.74
CA ASN A 99 17.80 -6.44 -71.97
C ASN A 99 16.79 -6.64 -70.83
N GLU A 100 16.68 -7.84 -70.26
CA GLU A 100 15.85 -8.11 -69.07
C GLU A 100 16.29 -7.24 -67.89
N GLU A 101 17.59 -7.16 -67.62
CA GLU A 101 18.12 -6.33 -66.52
C GLU A 101 17.89 -4.83 -66.77
N GLN A 102 18.06 -4.37 -68.01
CA GLN A 102 17.75 -2.99 -68.39
C GLN A 102 16.25 -2.68 -68.23
N LEU A 103 15.39 -3.62 -68.63
CA LEU A 103 13.95 -3.47 -68.53
C LEU A 103 13.50 -3.36 -67.07
N VAL A 104 14.03 -4.22 -66.19
CA VAL A 104 13.77 -4.15 -64.73
C VAL A 104 14.21 -2.81 -64.17
N LYS A 105 15.42 -2.34 -64.52
CA LYS A 105 15.92 -1.03 -64.07
C LYS A 105 15.05 0.11 -64.55
N ALA A 106 14.67 0.13 -65.83
CA ALA A 106 13.84 1.17 -66.42
C ALA A 106 12.46 1.26 -65.76
N TYR A 107 11.76 0.12 -65.61
CA TYR A 107 10.46 0.08 -64.95
C TYR A 107 10.55 0.46 -63.47
N TYR A 108 11.59 0.00 -62.77
CA TYR A 108 11.77 0.37 -61.36
C TYR A 108 12.00 1.87 -61.21
N VAL A 109 12.87 2.49 -62.03
CA VAL A 109 13.10 3.94 -62.01
C VAL A 109 11.81 4.71 -62.33
N ALA A 110 11.05 4.26 -63.33
CA ALA A 110 9.75 4.85 -63.67
C ALA A 110 8.71 4.71 -62.52
N SER A 111 8.82 3.67 -61.70
CA SER A 111 7.92 3.46 -60.55
C SER A 111 8.24 4.33 -59.33
N LEU A 112 9.46 4.86 -59.21
CA LEU A 112 9.91 5.60 -58.01
C LEU A 112 9.03 6.81 -57.64
N PRO A 113 8.57 7.66 -58.58
CA PRO A 113 7.68 8.77 -58.26
C PRO A 113 6.34 8.29 -57.68
N HIS A 114 5.78 7.21 -58.24
CA HIS A 114 4.54 6.61 -57.76
C HIS A 114 4.71 5.98 -56.38
N LEU A 115 5.82 5.28 -56.15
CA LEU A 115 6.17 4.75 -54.82
C LEU A 115 6.31 5.87 -53.79
N ARG A 116 6.88 7.03 -54.16
CA ARG A 116 6.95 8.20 -53.27
C ARG A 116 5.56 8.71 -52.91
N ASN A 117 4.64 8.81 -53.86
CA ASN A 117 3.25 9.20 -53.58
C ASN A 117 2.55 8.18 -52.68
N MET A 118 2.76 6.87 -52.92
CA MET A 118 2.22 5.82 -52.06
C MET A 118 2.77 5.92 -50.63
N LYS A 119 4.04 6.28 -50.44
CA LYS A 119 4.60 6.54 -49.10
C LYS A 119 3.81 7.63 -48.36
N ASP A 120 3.48 8.72 -49.05
CA ASP A 120 2.75 9.83 -48.44
C ASP A 120 1.32 9.42 -48.10
N VAL A 121 0.68 8.59 -48.93
CA VAL A 121 -0.62 7.99 -48.63
C VAL A 121 -0.54 7.07 -47.42
N VAL A 122 0.44 6.15 -47.36
CA VAL A 122 0.64 5.26 -46.21
C VAL A 122 0.84 6.05 -44.92
N ASN A 123 1.64 7.12 -44.95
CA ASN A 123 1.83 7.99 -43.80
C ASN A 123 0.52 8.66 -43.36
N LYS A 124 -0.36 9.06 -44.30
CA LYS A 124 -1.66 9.67 -43.94
C LYS A 124 -2.58 8.72 -43.17
N PHE A 125 -2.54 7.42 -43.47
CA PHE A 125 -3.45 6.45 -42.87
C PHE A 125 -2.87 5.73 -41.65
N ILE A 126 -1.56 5.46 -41.65
CA ILE A 126 -0.92 4.66 -40.61
C ILE A 126 -0.25 5.52 -39.55
N THR A 127 0.20 6.74 -39.88
CA THR A 127 0.89 7.56 -38.90
C THR A 127 -0.07 8.17 -37.89
N VAL A 128 0.22 7.88 -36.62
CA VAL A 128 -0.50 8.48 -35.51
C VAL A 128 -0.12 9.96 -35.37
N PRO A 129 -1.08 10.90 -35.39
CA PRO A 129 -0.80 12.32 -35.19
C PRO A 129 -0.20 12.58 -33.81
N ASN A 130 0.76 13.51 -33.70
CA ASN A 130 1.46 13.78 -32.43
C ASN A 130 0.54 14.32 -31.32
N ASN A 131 -0.64 14.82 -31.68
CA ASN A 131 -1.64 15.41 -30.79
C ASN A 131 -2.71 14.40 -30.35
N VAL A 132 -2.65 13.15 -30.82
CA VAL A 132 -3.60 12.10 -30.47
C VAL A 132 -2.92 11.14 -29.51
N LEU A 133 -3.58 10.92 -28.37
CA LEU A 133 -3.26 9.82 -27.46
C LEU A 133 -4.22 8.68 -27.73
N ALA A 134 -3.70 7.45 -27.74
CA ALA A 134 -4.51 6.25 -27.74
C ALA A 134 -5.35 6.18 -26.47
N ASP A 135 -6.44 5.44 -26.55
CA ASP A 135 -7.40 5.30 -25.45
C ASP A 135 -6.75 4.71 -24.19
N GLU A 136 -5.78 3.82 -24.36
CA GLU A 136 -4.98 3.21 -23.30
C GLU A 136 -4.12 4.24 -22.55
N ASP A 137 -3.67 5.29 -23.25
CA ASP A 137 -2.79 6.33 -22.70
C ASP A 137 -3.55 7.55 -22.20
N LYS A 138 -4.89 7.53 -22.15
CA LYS A 138 -5.69 8.65 -21.64
C LYS A 138 -5.28 9.08 -20.23
N LEU A 139 -4.82 8.15 -19.39
CA LEU A 139 -4.31 8.44 -18.05
C LEU A 139 -3.00 9.23 -18.08
N GLN A 140 -2.18 9.07 -19.11
CA GLN A 140 -0.93 9.81 -19.30
C GLN A 140 -1.16 11.25 -19.79
N ARG A 141 -2.41 11.62 -20.13
CA ARG A 141 -2.76 13.00 -20.48
C ARG A 141 -2.40 13.98 -19.37
N ILE A 142 -2.58 13.55 -18.12
CA ILE A 142 -2.12 14.29 -16.94
C ILE A 142 -0.85 13.59 -16.46
N GLN A 143 0.29 14.22 -16.70
CA GLN A 143 1.58 13.68 -16.26
C GLN A 143 1.88 14.22 -14.87
N TYR A 144 2.12 13.31 -13.93
CA TYR A 144 2.63 13.67 -12.61
C TYR A 144 4.14 13.62 -12.63
N THR A 145 4.77 14.68 -12.13
CA THR A 145 6.19 14.67 -11.85
C THR A 145 6.50 13.69 -10.72
N LYS A 146 7.75 13.20 -10.70
CA LYS A 146 8.20 12.29 -9.63
C LYS A 146 8.01 12.91 -8.23
N VAL A 147 8.20 14.23 -8.12
CA VAL A 147 8.05 14.97 -6.85
C VAL A 147 6.58 14.97 -6.40
N GLU A 148 5.65 15.24 -7.32
CA GLU A 148 4.21 15.21 -7.02
C GLU A 148 3.75 13.81 -6.61
N PHE A 149 4.24 12.77 -7.27
CA PHE A 149 3.91 11.39 -6.93
C PHE A 149 4.36 11.04 -5.50
N VAL A 150 5.60 11.39 -5.14
CA VAL A 150 6.13 11.17 -3.79
C VAL A 150 5.33 11.96 -2.75
N ASN A 151 4.98 13.21 -3.05
CA ASN A 151 4.17 14.04 -2.15
C ASN A 151 2.77 13.46 -1.94
N MET A 152 2.11 12.98 -3.01
CA MET A 152 0.81 12.30 -2.91
C MET A 152 0.89 11.02 -2.08
N SER A 153 1.94 10.23 -2.27
CA SER A 153 2.17 9.00 -1.51
C SER A 153 2.35 9.28 -0.02
N LYS A 154 3.13 10.32 0.32
CA LYS A 154 3.32 10.75 1.71
C LYS A 154 2.01 11.23 2.34
N LYS A 155 1.23 12.05 1.64
CA LYS A 155 -0.10 12.50 2.12
C LYS A 155 -1.04 11.32 2.36
N LEU A 156 -1.01 10.32 1.47
CA LEU A 156 -1.83 9.11 1.64
C LEU A 156 -1.45 8.36 2.92
N GLU A 157 -0.15 8.19 3.19
CA GLU A 157 0.33 7.56 4.41
C GLU A 157 -0.08 8.35 5.66
N GLU A 158 0.06 9.69 5.64
CA GLU A 158 -0.38 10.56 6.72
C GLU A 158 -1.88 10.41 7.00
N PHE A 159 -2.71 10.35 5.95
CA PHE A 159 -4.15 10.13 6.10
C PHE A 159 -4.49 8.75 6.65
N GLN A 160 -3.80 7.70 6.21
CA GLN A 160 -3.99 6.35 6.75
C GLN A 160 -3.64 6.29 8.24
N GLN A 161 -2.54 6.91 8.65
CA GLN A 161 -2.15 6.97 10.06
C GLN A 161 -3.14 7.79 10.89
N ARG A 162 -3.63 8.91 10.34
CA ARG A 162 -4.68 9.70 10.98
C ARG A 162 -5.98 8.91 11.14
N ALA A 163 -6.38 8.16 10.12
CA ALA A 163 -7.56 7.30 10.17
C ALA A 163 -7.42 6.23 11.27
N LYS A 164 -6.27 5.54 11.34
CA LYS A 164 -5.99 4.56 12.41
C LYS A 164 -6.11 5.17 13.80
N ARG A 165 -5.49 6.33 14.03
CA ARG A 165 -5.59 7.05 15.32
C ARG A 165 -7.04 7.44 15.65
N ALA A 166 -7.78 7.94 14.66
CA ALA A 166 -9.19 8.29 14.85
C ALA A 166 -10.05 7.06 15.20
N THR A 167 -9.79 5.90 14.58
CA THR A 167 -10.49 4.65 14.90
C THR A 167 -10.24 4.22 16.34
N VAL A 168 -8.98 4.25 16.80
CA VAL A 168 -8.63 3.90 18.19
C VAL A 168 -9.29 4.87 19.18
N LEU A 169 -9.22 6.17 18.91
CA LEU A 169 -9.86 7.17 19.75
C LEU A 169 -11.39 6.97 19.81
N ASN A 170 -12.02 6.68 18.67
CA ASN A 170 -13.47 6.44 18.62
C ASN A 170 -13.87 5.16 19.38
N ALA A 171 -13.00 4.15 19.42
CA ALA A 171 -13.24 2.95 20.24
C ALA A 171 -13.16 3.29 21.74
N ALA A 172 -12.12 4.01 22.17
CA ALA A 172 -11.97 4.42 23.57
C ALA A 172 -13.14 5.30 24.04
N LEU A 173 -13.58 6.25 23.21
CA LEU A 173 -14.73 7.11 23.54
C LEU A 173 -16.04 6.31 23.69
N LYS A 174 -16.22 5.22 22.92
CA LYS A 174 -17.38 4.34 23.09
C LYS A 174 -17.33 3.56 24.41
N GLU A 175 -16.15 3.10 24.80
CA GLU A 175 -15.94 2.43 26.09
C GLU A 175 -16.21 3.40 27.26
N GLU A 176 -15.71 4.63 27.19
CA GLU A 176 -15.97 5.66 28.20
C GLU A 176 -17.45 6.01 28.30
N LEU A 177 -18.15 6.09 27.16
CA LEU A 177 -19.59 6.33 27.14
C LEU A 177 -20.35 5.20 27.83
N GLN A 178 -20.01 3.95 27.55
CA GLN A 178 -20.62 2.79 28.20
C GLN A 178 -20.36 2.77 29.72
N LEU A 179 -19.15 3.11 30.15
CA LEU A 179 -18.82 3.23 31.57
C LEU A 179 -19.62 4.33 32.26
N THR A 180 -19.82 5.46 31.58
CA THR A 180 -20.60 6.58 32.10
C THR A 180 -22.08 6.21 32.27
N GLU A 181 -22.65 5.47 31.30
CA GLU A 181 -24.01 4.94 31.40
C GLU A 181 -24.16 3.96 32.57
N GLN A 182 -23.19 3.05 32.76
CA GLN A 182 -23.18 2.14 33.90
C GLN A 182 -23.09 2.89 35.23
N TYR A 183 -22.23 3.91 35.30
CA TYR A 183 -22.10 4.74 36.49
C TYR A 183 -23.41 5.43 36.86
N LEU A 184 -24.13 5.97 35.87
CA LEU A 184 -25.44 6.61 36.07
C LEU A 184 -26.46 5.63 36.69
N ILE A 185 -26.50 4.39 36.18
CA ILE A 185 -27.36 3.33 36.72
C ILE A 185 -26.98 3.01 38.18
N HIS A 186 -25.69 2.93 38.49
CA HIS A 186 -25.23 2.68 39.85
C HIS A 186 -25.55 3.83 40.81
N ALA A 187 -25.43 5.08 40.35
CA ALA A 187 -25.80 6.25 41.13
C ALA A 187 -27.30 6.25 41.49
N ASP A 188 -28.19 6.03 40.50
CA ASP A 188 -29.64 5.95 40.73
C ASP A 188 -29.99 4.82 41.71
N ASN A 189 -29.37 3.65 41.55
CA ASN A 189 -29.58 2.53 42.48
C ASN A 189 -29.12 2.85 43.90
N ASN A 190 -28.00 3.55 44.07
CA ASN A 190 -27.52 3.98 45.38
C ASN A 190 -28.45 5.00 46.03
N ASP A 191 -28.97 5.96 45.27
CA ASP A 191 -29.95 6.93 45.77
C ASP A 191 -31.23 6.23 46.23
N ARG A 192 -31.72 5.25 45.44
CA ARG A 192 -32.87 4.42 45.83
C ARG A 192 -32.62 3.60 47.09
N LEU A 193 -31.45 2.98 47.22
CA LEU A 193 -31.07 2.23 48.43
C LEU A 193 -30.99 3.16 49.65
N THR A 194 -30.44 4.36 49.47
CA THR A 194 -30.34 5.37 50.53
C THR A 194 -31.74 5.77 51.01
N GLN A 195 -32.66 6.04 50.09
CA GLN A 195 -34.06 6.34 50.43
C GLN A 195 -34.74 5.18 51.18
N ILE A 196 -34.51 3.91 50.77
CA ILE A 196 -35.06 2.74 51.48
C ILE A 196 -34.53 2.67 52.92
N ILE A 197 -33.22 2.87 53.11
CA ILE A 197 -32.60 2.86 54.43
C ILE A 197 -33.15 4.00 55.30
N GLU A 198 -33.23 5.21 54.76
CA GLU A 198 -33.76 6.38 55.46
C GLU A 198 -35.22 6.18 55.88
N ASN A 199 -36.05 5.65 54.99
CA ASN A 199 -37.44 5.32 55.27
C ASN A 199 -37.54 4.24 56.36
N GLY A 200 -36.75 3.17 56.27
CA GLY A 200 -36.74 2.10 57.29
C GLY A 200 -36.28 2.60 58.67
N VAL A 201 -35.27 3.47 58.72
CA VAL A 201 -34.83 4.12 59.97
C VAL A 201 -35.92 5.02 60.52
N ALA A 202 -36.61 5.78 59.68
CA ALA A 202 -37.73 6.62 60.09
C ALA A 202 -38.89 5.77 60.65
N GLU A 203 -39.27 4.68 59.98
CA GLU A 203 -40.29 3.75 60.45
C GLU A 203 -39.94 3.11 61.80
N ILE A 204 -38.72 2.61 61.98
CA ILE A 204 -38.26 2.04 63.26
C ILE A 204 -38.30 3.11 64.36
N LYS A 205 -37.91 4.34 64.06
CA LYS A 205 -37.97 5.46 65.00
C LYS A 205 -39.42 5.81 65.37
N MET A 206 -40.36 5.71 64.44
CA MET A 206 -41.79 5.96 64.68
C MET A 206 -42.45 4.83 65.47
N ALA A 207 -42.24 3.57 65.08
CA ALA A 207 -42.79 2.39 65.76
C ALA A 207 -42.18 2.19 67.16
N HIS A 208 -40.93 2.59 67.33
CA HIS A 208 -40.18 2.38 68.57
C HIS A 208 -39.31 3.62 68.92
N PRO A 209 -39.91 4.69 69.46
CA PRO A 209 -39.25 5.99 69.68
C PRO A 209 -38.06 5.98 70.65
N ASN A 210 -37.78 4.86 71.32
CA ASN A 210 -36.69 4.68 72.28
C ASN A 210 -35.81 3.45 71.99
N VAL A 211 -35.76 2.94 70.74
CA VAL A 211 -34.91 1.78 70.37
C VAL A 211 -33.47 1.98 70.78
N ARG A 212 -32.92 3.17 70.53
CA ARG A 212 -31.54 3.48 70.91
C ARG A 212 -31.30 3.25 72.40
N ASN A 213 -32.22 3.70 73.25
CA ASN A 213 -32.13 3.54 74.70
C ASN A 213 -32.32 2.07 75.11
N LYS A 214 -33.26 1.35 74.47
CA LYS A 214 -33.48 -0.09 74.69
C LYS A 214 -32.25 -0.93 74.29
N ILE A 215 -31.61 -0.61 73.17
CA ILE A 215 -30.36 -1.25 72.73
C ILE A 215 -29.23 -0.94 73.72
N HIS A 216 -29.07 0.32 74.16
CA HIS A 216 -28.07 0.67 75.17
C HIS A 216 -28.31 -0.08 76.49
N GLN A 217 -29.56 -0.22 76.90
CA GLN A 217 -29.92 -0.96 78.11
C GLN A 217 -29.67 -2.46 77.95
N LEU A 218 -29.98 -3.05 76.79
CA LEU A 218 -29.65 -4.45 76.48
C LEU A 218 -28.13 -4.68 76.52
N ILE A 219 -27.34 -3.78 75.91
CA ILE A 219 -25.87 -3.84 75.94
C ILE A 219 -25.36 -3.74 77.39
N LYS A 220 -25.93 -2.84 78.20
CA LYS A 220 -25.57 -2.69 79.61
C LYS A 220 -25.90 -3.94 80.42
N ASN A 221 -27.09 -4.51 80.20
CA ASN A 221 -27.53 -5.75 80.84
C ASN A 221 -26.63 -6.93 80.45
N TYR A 222 -26.27 -7.05 79.17
CA TYR A 222 -25.36 -8.08 78.68
C TYR A 222 -23.97 -7.95 79.31
N LYS A 223 -23.40 -6.73 79.37
CA LYS A 223 -22.12 -6.50 80.05
C LYS A 223 -22.16 -6.88 81.53
N GLN A 224 -23.25 -6.54 82.21
CA GLN A 224 -23.43 -6.89 83.62
C GLN A 224 -23.57 -8.40 83.81
N PHE A 225 -24.30 -9.07 82.91
CA PHE A 225 -24.44 -10.53 82.90
C PHE A 225 -23.11 -11.24 82.61
N SER A 226 -22.32 -10.74 81.66
CA SER A 226 -20.99 -11.31 81.34
C SER A 226 -19.98 -11.13 82.47
N LEU A 227 -20.05 -10.02 83.22
CA LEU A 227 -19.24 -9.83 84.42
C LEU A 227 -19.64 -10.83 85.51
N TYR A 228 -20.94 -11.07 85.69
CA TYR A 228 -21.47 -12.04 86.65
C TYR A 228 -21.05 -13.49 86.33
N LEU A 229 -20.92 -13.83 85.04
CA LEU A 229 -20.43 -15.14 84.60
C LEU A 229 -18.91 -15.29 84.74
N ASN A 230 -18.14 -14.21 84.59
CA ASN A 230 -16.69 -14.23 84.73
C ASN A 230 -16.20 -14.10 86.19
N ASP A 231 -17.01 -13.53 87.10
CA ASP A 231 -16.67 -13.39 88.53
C ASP A 231 -16.90 -14.66 89.37
N LYS A 232 -17.57 -15.69 88.82
CA LYS A 232 -17.60 -17.01 89.46
C LYS A 232 -16.30 -17.75 89.13
N THR A 233 -15.32 -17.62 90.03
CA THR A 233 -14.30 -18.63 90.29
C THR A 233 -14.86 -20.03 90.07
N SER A 234 -14.16 -20.82 89.25
CA SER A 234 -14.42 -22.23 89.00
C SER A 234 -14.67 -22.97 90.33
N ILE A 235 -15.94 -23.30 90.61
CA ILE A 235 -16.27 -24.20 91.72
C ILE A 235 -15.88 -25.60 91.25
N SER A 236 -14.75 -26.09 91.75
CA SER A 236 -14.46 -27.53 91.69
C SER A 236 -15.62 -28.26 92.37
N GLN A 237 -16.25 -29.21 91.66
CA GLN A 237 -17.38 -30.01 92.15
C GLN A 237 -17.10 -30.73 93.48
N LYS A 238 -15.84 -30.77 93.94
CA LYS A 238 -15.41 -31.43 95.19
C LYS A 238 -15.90 -30.75 96.48
N SER A 239 -16.32 -29.48 96.45
CA SER A 239 -16.70 -28.74 97.68
C SER A 239 -18.21 -28.59 97.91
N LEU A 240 -19.08 -29.16 97.06
CA LEU A 240 -20.53 -28.96 97.17
C LEU A 240 -21.28 -30.15 97.80
N TYR A 241 -20.65 -31.32 97.93
CA TYR A 241 -21.34 -32.55 98.37
C TYR A 241 -20.79 -33.21 99.65
N ASN A 242 -19.66 -32.75 100.22
CA ASN A 242 -19.12 -33.34 101.45
C ASN A 242 -19.15 -32.34 102.60
N MET A 243 -20.23 -32.37 103.38
CA MET A 243 -20.29 -31.75 104.69
C MET A 243 -21.17 -32.61 105.62
N ILE A 244 -20.67 -33.80 105.99
CA ILE A 244 -20.97 -34.53 107.24
C ILE A 244 -19.78 -35.48 107.46
N ASP A 245 -18.94 -35.15 108.44
CA ASP A 245 -18.05 -36.08 109.14
C ASP A 245 -18.89 -36.77 110.23
N ASP A 246 -19.45 -37.95 109.95
CA ASP A 246 -19.75 -39.01 110.94
C ASP A 246 -20.47 -40.23 110.31
N LEU A 247 -19.88 -40.82 109.26
CA LEU A 247 -20.14 -42.22 108.96
C LEU A 247 -18.82 -42.95 108.73
N LYS A 248 -18.60 -44.01 109.51
CA LYS A 248 -17.51 -44.97 109.29
C LYS A 248 -17.63 -45.53 107.87
N CYS A 249 -16.75 -45.07 106.97
CA CYS A 249 -16.52 -45.73 105.70
C CYS A 249 -15.99 -47.14 105.93
N ILE A 250 -16.66 -48.12 105.36
CA ILE A 250 -16.01 -49.34 104.91
C ILE A 250 -15.71 -49.09 103.43
N ASP A 251 -14.44 -48.89 103.10
CA ASP A 251 -13.99 -48.73 101.73
C ASP A 251 -14.16 -50.08 101.00
N TYR A 252 -15.11 -50.14 100.08
CA TYR A 252 -15.25 -51.25 99.14
C TYR A 252 -14.54 -50.87 97.85
N ASP A 253 -13.38 -51.49 97.62
CA ASP A 253 -12.55 -51.28 96.45
C ASP A 253 -13.18 -51.99 95.24
N MET A 254 -13.73 -51.21 94.30
CA MET A 254 -14.33 -51.71 93.05
C MET A 254 -13.29 -51.82 91.91
N SER A 255 -12.01 -52.00 92.24
CA SER A 255 -10.97 -52.34 91.26
C SER A 255 -11.06 -53.80 90.75
N THR A 256 -12.07 -54.56 91.14
CA THR A 256 -12.26 -55.97 90.76
C THR A 256 -13.66 -56.26 90.23
N LEU A 257 -14.09 -55.53 89.19
CA LEU A 257 -15.08 -56.02 88.23
C LEU A 257 -14.79 -55.55 86.79
#